data_AF-A0AAU9NB66-F1
#
_entry.id   AF-A0AAU9NB66-F1
#
_cell.length_a   1.000
_cell.length_b   1.000
_cell.length_c   1.000
_cell.angle_alpha   90.00
_cell.angle_beta   90.00
_cell.angle_gamma   90.00
#
_symmetry.space_group_name_H-M   'P 1'
#
loop_
_entity.id
_entity.type
_entity.pdbx_description
1 polymer ?
#
loop_
_entity_poly.entity_id
_entity_poly.type
_entity_poly.pdbx_seq_one_letter_code
_entity_poly.pdbx_strand_id
1 'polypeptide(L)'
;MKFGKDLITGIERYFTSWKSPDDPSTSLYKFWVDTNGYPQIFLGEGQGETLRLGPWNGVSFQGIPEESMNAIYSTEFVVNQKEIYYIHKLKSTTVQRLLLAWDGMAQRL
;
A
#
# COMPACT_ATOMS: atom_id res chain seq x y z
N MET A 1 3.52 -4.19 -8.79
CA MET A 1 2.10 -3.91 -9.05
C MET A 1 1.79 -2.49 -8.59
N LYS A 2 0.86 -1.78 -9.25
CA LYS A 2 0.42 -0.44 -8.83
C LYS A 2 -0.68 -0.56 -7.78
N PHE A 3 -0.55 0.16 -6.67
CA PHE A 3 -1.55 0.25 -5.60
C PHE A 3 -2.09 1.67 -5.54
N GLY A 4 -3.40 1.84 -5.63
CA GLY A 4 -4.04 3.15 -5.71
C GLY A 4 -5.12 3.17 -6.78
N LYS A 5 -5.40 4.35 -7.32
CA LYS A 5 -6.58 4.61 -8.15
C LYS A 5 -6.20 5.06 -9.55
N ASP A 6 -6.79 4.39 -10.53
CA ASP A 6 -6.86 4.88 -11.90
C ASP A 6 -8.01 5.90 -11.98
N LEU A 7 -7.70 7.16 -12.25
CA LEU A 7 -8.70 8.25 -12.23
C LEU A 7 -9.54 8.29 -13.51
N ILE A 8 -9.09 7.65 -14.59
CA ILE A 8 -9.81 7.62 -15.86
C ILE A 8 -10.89 6.54 -15.82
N THR A 9 -10.55 5.35 -15.31
CA THR A 9 -11.46 4.19 -15.24
C THR A 9 -12.19 4.08 -13.91
N GLY A 10 -11.70 4.76 -12.86
CA GLY A 10 -12.19 4.64 -11.49
C GLY A 10 -11.73 3.38 -10.76
N ILE A 11 -10.91 2.52 -11.38
CA ILE A 11 -10.45 1.27 -10.77
C ILE A 11 -9.50 1.56 -9.60
N GLU A 12 -9.87 1.04 -8.44
CA GLU A 12 -9.04 1.06 -7.23
C GLU A 12 -8.34 -0.29 -7.02
N ARG A 13 -7.04 -0.23 -6.75
CA ARG A 13 -6.17 -1.38 -6.48
C ARG A 13 -5.64 -1.27 -5.06
N TYR A 14 -6.07 -2.17 -4.19
CA TYR A 14 -5.72 -2.20 -2.77
C TYR A 14 -5.51 -3.65 -2.33
N PHE A 15 -4.95 -3.84 -1.13
CA PHE A 15 -4.87 -5.17 -0.52
C PHE A 15 -6.01 -5.36 0.46
N THR A 16 -6.50 -6.58 0.53
CA THR A 16 -7.32 -7.08 1.64
C THR A 16 -6.67 -8.31 2.21
N SER A 17 -6.79 -8.54 3.52
CA SER A 17 -6.31 -9.80 4.06
C SER A 17 -7.31 -10.93 3.83
N TRP A 18 -6.79 -12.13 4.01
CA TRP A 18 -7.59 -13.34 4.14
C TRP A 18 -8.32 -13.33 5.48
N LYS A 19 -9.46 -14.02 5.54
CA LYS A 19 -10.25 -14.12 6.76
C LYS A 19 -9.55 -14.93 7.86
N SER A 20 -8.78 -15.94 7.47
CA SER A 20 -7.91 -16.73 8.36
C SER A 20 -6.78 -17.37 7.56
N PRO A 21 -5.75 -17.98 8.19
CA PRO A 21 -4.68 -18.69 7.47
C PRO A 21 -5.17 -19.71 6.43
N ASP A 22 -6.30 -20.37 6.72
CA ASP A 22 -6.86 -21.43 5.89
C ASP A 22 -8.08 -20.99 5.04
N ASP A 23 -8.51 -19.73 5.13
CA ASP A 23 -9.68 -19.20 4.42
C ASP A 23 -9.29 -17.96 3.59
N PRO A 24 -9.12 -18.10 2.26
CA PRO A 24 -8.70 -17.00 1.39
C PRO A 24 -9.82 -16.00 1.07
N SER A 25 -11.03 -16.18 1.62
CA SER A 25 -12.10 -15.19 1.49
C SER A 25 -11.69 -13.85 2.10
N THR A 26 -12.27 -12.78 1.56
CA THR A 26 -11.95 -11.41 1.93
C THR A 26 -12.32 -11.11 3.38
N SER A 27 -11.36 -10.56 4.14
CA SER A 27 -11.59 -10.02 5.49
C SER A 27 -11.96 -8.53 5.48
N LEU A 28 -12.08 -7.95 6.67
CA LEU A 28 -12.31 -6.51 6.86
C LEU A 28 -11.02 -5.67 6.81
N TYR A 29 -9.83 -6.29 6.90
CA TYR A 29 -8.58 -5.52 6.85
C TYR A 29 -8.27 -5.07 5.43
N LYS A 30 -8.01 -3.78 5.27
CA LYS A 30 -7.69 -3.15 3.99
C LYS A 30 -6.42 -2.33 4.12
N PHE A 31 -5.57 -2.37 3.09
CA PHE A 31 -4.46 -1.43 2.89
C PHE A 31 -4.68 -0.69 1.57
N TRP A 32 -4.88 0.63 1.63
CA TRP A 32 -5.30 1.41 0.46
C TRP A 32 -4.65 2.79 0.41
N VAL A 33 -4.70 3.40 -0.79
CA VAL A 33 -4.39 4.81 -0.99
C VAL A 33 -5.69 5.58 -0.91
N ASP A 34 -5.86 6.40 0.12
CA ASP A 34 -6.94 7.38 0.18
C ASP A 34 -6.59 8.56 -0.73
N THR A 35 -7.54 8.95 -1.56
CA THR A 35 -7.38 10.05 -2.53
C THR A 35 -8.18 11.29 -2.14
N ASN A 36 -8.71 11.36 -0.91
CA ASN A 36 -9.43 12.54 -0.44
C ASN A 36 -8.41 13.61 0.02
N GLY A 37 -8.32 14.70 -0.74
CA GLY A 37 -7.30 15.72 -0.54
C GLY A 37 -5.93 15.26 -1.06
N TYR A 38 -4.85 15.53 -0.32
CA TYR A 38 -3.54 15.02 -0.70
C TYR A 38 -3.46 13.52 -0.44
N PRO A 39 -3.12 12.68 -1.45
CA PRO A 39 -3.19 11.23 -1.30
C PRO A 39 -2.27 10.66 -0.22
N GLN A 40 -2.79 9.70 0.54
CA GLN A 40 -2.12 9.08 1.68
C GLN A 40 -2.40 7.59 1.76
N ILE A 41 -1.53 6.84 2.43
CA ILE A 41 -1.71 5.40 2.61
C ILE A 41 -2.26 5.10 4.01
N PHE A 42 -3.26 4.24 4.04
CA PHE A 42 -3.91 3.77 5.25
C PHE A 42 -3.96 2.24 5.31
N LEU A 43 -3.99 1.74 6.54
CA LEU A 43 -4.38 0.40 6.88
C LEU A 43 -5.44 0.46 7.98
N GLY A 44 -6.48 -0.35 7.85
CA GLY A 44 -7.62 -0.30 8.74
C GLY A 44 -8.50 -1.54 8.65
N GLU A 45 -9.45 -1.63 9.57
CA GLU A 45 -10.43 -2.70 9.67
C GLU A 45 -11.84 -2.13 9.44
N GLY A 46 -12.50 -2.56 8.37
CA GLY A 46 -13.84 -2.08 8.02
C GLY A 46 -13.85 -0.57 7.78
N GLN A 47 -14.51 0.18 8.66
CA GLN A 47 -14.55 1.66 8.62
C GLN A 47 -13.56 2.32 9.59
N GLY A 48 -12.85 1.54 10.42
CA GLY A 48 -11.88 2.05 11.38
C GLY A 48 -10.47 2.14 10.79
N GLU A 49 -9.82 3.29 10.98
CA GLU A 49 -8.40 3.47 10.65
C GLU A 49 -7.53 2.95 11.80
N THR A 50 -6.58 2.05 11.50
CA THR A 50 -5.66 1.49 12.49
C THR A 50 -4.25 2.06 12.34
N LEU A 51 -3.86 2.38 11.10
CA LEU A 51 -2.54 2.94 10.78
C LEU A 51 -2.65 3.93 9.61
N ARG A 52 -1.96 5.05 9.75
CA ARG A 52 -1.78 6.07 8.71
C ARG A 52 -0.30 6.25 8.45
N LEU A 53 0.16 5.95 7.22
CA LEU A 53 1.56 6.19 6.84
C LEU A 53 1.85 7.66 6.56
N GLY A 54 0.81 8.47 6.42
CA GLY A 54 0.90 9.90 6.18
C GLY A 54 1.17 10.26 4.71
N PRO A 55 1.46 11.54 4.43
CA PRO A 55 1.74 12.01 3.08
C PRO A 55 3.11 11.57 2.60
N TRP A 56 3.21 11.38 1.27
CA TRP A 56 4.48 11.23 0.58
C TRP A 56 5.28 12.54 0.60
N ASN A 57 6.53 12.51 1.04
CA ASN A 57 7.39 13.70 1.13
C ASN A 57 8.33 13.89 -0.09
N GLY A 58 8.19 13.08 -1.14
CA GLY A 58 9.10 13.04 -2.28
C GLY A 58 10.13 11.91 -2.22
N VAL A 59 10.38 11.35 -1.04
CA VAL A 59 11.44 10.34 -0.79
C VAL A 59 10.90 9.09 -0.11
N SER A 60 10.01 9.26 0.88
CA SER A 60 9.36 8.19 1.64
C SER A 60 8.02 8.63 2.20
N PHE A 61 7.24 7.69 2.72
CA PHE A 61 6.12 8.02 3.60
C PHE A 61 6.65 8.29 5.01
N GLN A 62 6.06 9.28 5.70
CA GLN A 62 6.49 9.64 7.06
C GLN A 62 6.40 8.48 8.06
N GLY A 63 5.44 7.57 7.87
CA GLY A 63 5.27 6.38 8.70
C GLY A 63 6.29 5.27 8.45
N ILE A 64 7.09 5.33 7.37
CA ILE A 64 8.14 4.34 7.02
C ILE A 64 9.34 5.07 6.38
N PRO A 65 10.05 5.94 7.14
CA PRO A 65 11.12 6.76 6.58
C PRO A 65 12.29 5.93 6.04
N GLU A 66 12.59 4.79 6.67
CA GLU A 66 13.66 3.88 6.30
C GLU A 66 13.50 3.22 4.92
N GLU A 67 12.29 3.24 4.34
CA GLU A 67 12.01 2.64 3.04
C GLU A 67 12.88 3.25 1.91
N SER A 68 13.20 4.54 2.05
CA SER A 68 14.04 5.28 1.09
C SER A 68 15.46 4.71 0.94
N MET A 69 16.01 4.11 2.00
CA MET A 69 17.36 3.55 2.03
C MET A 69 17.41 2.06 1.70
N ASN A 70 16.28 1.46 1.30
CA ASN A 70 16.21 0.03 1.06
C ASN A 70 17.08 -0.37 -0.17
N ALA A 71 17.95 -1.35 0.02
CA ALA A 71 18.86 -1.86 -1.02
C ALA A 71 18.17 -2.84 -2.00
N ILE A 72 17.04 -3.43 -1.60
CA ILE A 72 16.33 -4.47 -2.35
C ILE A 72 15.34 -3.84 -3.33
N TYR A 73 14.67 -2.75 -2.96
CA TYR A 73 13.69 -2.04 -3.80
C TYR A 73 13.75 -0.52 -3.64
N SER A 74 13.18 0.21 -4.58
CA SER A 74 12.76 1.60 -4.41
C SER A 74 11.24 1.69 -4.37
N THR A 75 10.78 2.76 -3.74
CA THR A 75 9.38 3.18 -3.75
C THR A 75 9.22 4.37 -4.68
N GLU A 76 8.14 4.34 -5.45
CA GLU A 76 7.65 5.52 -6.16
C GLU A 76 6.20 5.78 -5.79
N PHE A 77 5.88 7.06 -5.65
CA PHE A 77 4.52 7.53 -5.50
C PHE A 77 4.21 8.54 -6.60
N VAL A 78 3.22 8.19 -7.42
CA VAL A 78 2.82 8.96 -8.59
C VAL A 78 1.45 9.56 -8.32
N VAL A 79 1.36 10.88 -8.49
CA VAL A 79 0.11 11.65 -8.40
C VAL A 79 0.03 12.50 -9.66
N ASN A 80 -0.88 12.18 -10.57
CA ASN A 80 -1.12 12.96 -11.78
C ASN A 80 -2.61 12.90 -12.19
N GLN A 81 -2.95 13.54 -13.30
CA GLN A 81 -4.34 13.65 -13.79
C GLN A 81 -4.97 12.32 -14.22
N LYS A 82 -4.17 11.27 -14.46
CA LYS A 82 -4.64 9.97 -14.95
C LYS A 82 -4.68 8.93 -13.84
N GLU A 83 -3.73 8.97 -12.91
CA GLU A 83 -3.58 7.93 -11.89
C GLU A 83 -2.87 8.43 -10.64
N ILE A 84 -3.24 7.84 -9.52
CA ILE A 84 -2.62 8.02 -8.21
C ILE A 84 -2.21 6.65 -7.71
N TYR A 85 -0.91 6.37 -7.59
CA TYR A 85 -0.47 5.06 -7.14
C TYR A 85 0.88 5.05 -6.44
N TYR A 86 1.03 4.06 -5.58
CA TYR A 86 2.25 3.58 -4.96
C TYR A 86 2.74 2.32 -5.67
N ILE A 87 4.05 2.21 -5.89
CA ILE A 87 4.68 1.03 -6.48
C ILE A 87 6.06 0.77 -5.88
N HIS A 88 6.41 -0.51 -5.78
CA HIS A 88 7.80 -0.94 -5.58
C HIS A 88 8.44 -1.35 -6.88
N LYS A 89 9.69 -0.92 -7.05
CA LYS A 89 10.58 -1.38 -8.11
C LYS A 89 11.75 -2.12 -7.49
N LEU A 90 11.94 -3.38 -7.88
CA LEU A 90 13.07 -4.18 -7.42
C LEU A 90 14.38 -3.59 -7.98
N LYS A 91 15.39 -3.47 -7.11
CA LYS A 91 16.78 -3.12 -7.43
C LYS A 91 17.68 -4.34 -7.48
N SER A 92 17.24 -5.45 -6.89
CA SER A 92 17.98 -6.71 -6.79
C SER A 92 17.18 -7.88 -7.38
N THR A 93 17.83 -9.04 -7.49
CA THR A 93 17.19 -10.30 -7.93
C THR A 93 16.36 -10.98 -6.84
N THR A 94 16.42 -10.47 -5.60
CA THR A 94 15.64 -11.00 -4.48
C THR A 94 14.15 -10.80 -4.73
N VAL A 95 13.38 -11.89 -4.63
CA VAL A 95 11.93 -11.85 -4.67
C VAL A 95 11.43 -11.18 -3.38
N GLN A 96 10.51 -10.23 -3.52
CA GLN A 96 9.87 -9.55 -2.39
C GLN A 96 8.36 -9.54 -2.58
N ARG A 97 7.63 -9.68 -1.47
CA ARG A 97 6.17 -9.53 -1.42
C ARG A 97 5.75 -8.74 -0.18
N LEU A 98 4.90 -7.74 -0.39
CA LEU A 98 4.11 -7.12 0.68
C LEU A 98 2.82 -7.93 0.88
N LEU A 99 2.60 -8.44 2.07
CA LEU A 99 1.45 -9.25 2.46
C LEU A 99 0.67 -8.53 3.58
N LEU A 100 -0.64 -8.42 3.42
CA LEU A 100 -1.53 -8.06 4.53
C LEU A 100 -2.07 -9.36 5.15
N ALA A 101 -1.57 -9.70 6.33
CA ALA A 101 -1.92 -10.92 7.06
C ALA A 101 -3.34 -10.83 7.63
N TRP A 102 -3.91 -12.00 7.95
CA TRP A 102 -5.30 -12.16 8.42
C TRP A 102 -5.59 -11.41 9.72
N ASP A 103 -4.57 -11.17 10.54
CA ASP A 103 -4.60 -10.41 11.80
C ASP A 103 -4.42 -8.89 11.60
N GLY A 104 -4.39 -8.42 10.36
CA GLY A 104 -4.24 -7.02 10.01
C GLY A 104 -2.79 -6.53 9.98
N MET A 105 -1.79 -7.40 10.16
CA MET A 105 -0.38 -6.99 10.06
C MET A 105 0.08 -6.93 8.60
N ALA A 106 0.62 -5.78 8.19
CA ALA A 106 1.34 -5.67 6.93
C ALA A 106 2.80 -6.14 7.11
N GLN A 107 3.20 -7.16 6.34
CA GLN A 107 4.50 -7.80 6.44
C GLN A 107 5.20 -7.81 5.08
N ARG A 108 6.52 -7.68 5.10
CA ARG A 108 7.36 -7.83 3.91
C ARG A 108 8.16 -9.12 3.99
N LEU A 109 8.04 -9.94 2.94
CA LEU A 109 8.68 -11.25 2.78
C LEU A 109 9.63 -11.23 1.59
#